data_AF-A0A661YP18-F1
#
_entry.id   AF-A0A661YP18-F1
#
_cell.length_a   1.000
_cell.length_b   1.000
_cell.length_c   1.000
_cell.angle_alpha   90.00
_cell.angle_beta   90.00
_cell.angle_gamma   90.00
#
_symmetry.space_group_name_H-M   'P 1'
#
loop_
_entity.id
_entity.type
_entity.pdbx_description
1 polymer ?
#
loop_
_entity_poly.entity_id
_entity_poly.type
_entity_poly.pdbx_seq_one_letter_code
_entity_poly.pdbx_strand_id
1 'polypeptide(L)'
;MVINEVLFNPFPGGSDFVELYNRSDRLISMTGMSLGSVRNNPPAPPDTAYAMITESCRVLLPGEYALVCDNFNLVDKYYHCPDNKGHLDPEGFPAYNNEKGSVLLLDENRNILDAFSYHENMHYPLLNAVEGISLERLHPDRPAYDHTNWHSASQLSGFGTPGYKNSQFMEPGGGEENIRVSPRVFSPGYDGHNDLLNIHYQFETPGYLANMMIFNAGGQLVRHLVNNELLGTSGTYTWDGLRDDNTKSSAGMYVILVELTDVGGRIVRYKKTAIIAPQ
;
A
#
# COMPACT_ATOMS: atom_id res chain seq x y z
N MET A 1 6.20 3.52 -14.26
CA MET A 1 4.84 3.88 -13.82
C MET A 1 4.33 2.78 -12.92
N VAL A 2 3.63 3.13 -11.85
CA VAL A 2 2.99 2.20 -10.91
C VAL A 2 1.69 2.78 -10.40
N ILE A 3 0.79 1.94 -9.89
CA ILE A 3 -0.39 2.37 -9.14
C ILE A 3 0.07 2.78 -7.73
N ASN A 4 -0.33 3.96 -7.27
CA ASN A 4 0.19 4.57 -6.04
C ASN A 4 -0.88 4.77 -4.96
N GLU A 5 -2.11 5.12 -5.35
CA GLU A 5 -3.23 5.33 -4.45
C GLU A 5 -4.53 4.93 -5.18
N VAL A 6 -5.48 4.35 -4.45
CA VAL A 6 -6.79 3.97 -5.01
C VAL A 6 -7.90 4.31 -4.02
N LEU A 7 -8.89 5.06 -4.49
CA LEU A 7 -10.18 5.24 -3.82
C LEU A 7 -11.26 4.48 -4.60
N PHE A 8 -11.85 3.49 -3.96
CA PHE A 8 -12.90 2.61 -4.52
C PHE A 8 -14.22 2.67 -3.75
N ASN A 9 -14.30 3.51 -2.70
CA ASN A 9 -15.49 3.72 -1.89
C ASN A 9 -15.63 5.21 -1.54
N PRO A 10 -15.86 6.10 -2.52
CA PRO A 10 -15.95 7.54 -2.29
C PRO A 10 -17.20 7.90 -1.48
N PHE A 11 -17.19 9.08 -0.86
CA PHE A 11 -18.40 9.64 -0.26
C PHE A 11 -19.55 9.73 -1.27
N PRO A 12 -20.82 9.77 -0.82
CA PRO A 12 -21.95 10.01 -1.70
C PRO A 12 -21.78 11.31 -2.48
N GLY A 13 -21.86 11.22 -3.81
CA GLY A 13 -21.60 12.32 -4.73
C GLY A 13 -20.12 12.67 -4.93
N GLY A 14 -19.20 11.81 -4.48
CA GLY A 14 -17.79 11.82 -4.85
C GLY A 14 -17.51 10.97 -6.09
N SER A 15 -16.24 10.83 -6.44
CA SER A 15 -15.76 10.01 -7.56
C SER A 15 -14.68 9.07 -7.07
N ASP A 16 -14.67 7.85 -7.59
CA ASP A 16 -13.51 6.97 -7.53
C ASP A 16 -12.30 7.67 -8.16
N PHE A 17 -11.10 7.29 -7.72
CA PHE A 17 -9.87 7.68 -8.38
C PHE A 17 -8.78 6.62 -8.28
N VAL A 18 -7.86 6.66 -9.25
CA VAL A 18 -6.61 5.90 -9.25
C VAL A 18 -5.48 6.88 -9.48
N GLU A 19 -4.52 6.91 -8.57
CA GLU A 19 -3.30 7.69 -8.73
C GLU A 19 -2.17 6.82 -9.27
N LEU A 20 -1.46 7.36 -10.25
CA LEU A 20 -0.28 6.77 -10.86
C LEU A 20 0.97 7.56 -10.47
N TYR A 21 2.08 6.86 -10.24
CA TYR A 21 3.36 7.47 -9.89
C TYR A 21 4.47 7.05 -10.85
N ASN A 22 5.24 8.03 -11.34
CA ASN A 22 6.47 7.76 -12.07
C ASN A 22 7.66 7.58 -11.14
N ARG A 23 7.83 6.36 -10.63
CA ARG A 23 9.00 5.97 -9.81
C ARG A 23 10.34 5.89 -10.56
N SER A 24 10.37 6.11 -11.88
CA SER A 24 11.59 5.97 -12.68
C SER A 24 12.30 7.32 -12.86
N ASP A 25 13.54 7.28 -13.34
CA ASP A 25 14.33 8.43 -13.76
C ASP A 25 14.04 8.89 -15.20
N ARG A 26 12.99 8.34 -15.83
CA ARG A 26 12.64 8.58 -17.24
C ARG A 26 11.37 9.39 -17.39
N LEU A 27 11.29 10.13 -18.49
CA LEU A 27 10.04 10.70 -18.98
C LEU A 27 9.14 9.57 -19.50
N ILE A 28 7.91 9.48 -19.01
CA ILE A 28 6.95 8.45 -19.45
C ILE A 28 5.80 9.12 -20.20
N SER A 29 5.57 8.72 -21.45
CA SER A 29 4.35 9.06 -22.17
C SER A 29 3.18 8.25 -21.60
N MET A 30 2.07 8.92 -21.30
CA MET A 30 0.81 8.30 -20.88
C MET A 30 -0.15 8.08 -22.04
N THR A 31 0.21 8.55 -23.24
CA THR A 31 -0.58 8.42 -24.46
C THR A 31 -0.90 6.95 -24.74
N GLY A 32 -2.18 6.62 -24.92
CA GLY A 32 -2.63 5.26 -25.21
C GLY A 32 -2.63 4.29 -24.02
N MET A 33 -2.12 4.68 -22.85
CA MET A 33 -2.23 3.87 -21.64
C MET A 33 -3.70 3.72 -21.22
N SER A 34 -4.02 2.62 -20.54
CA SER A 34 -5.39 2.34 -20.10
C SER A 34 -5.43 1.91 -18.64
N LEU A 35 -6.52 2.24 -17.95
CA LEU A 35 -6.92 1.60 -16.70
C LEU A 35 -7.92 0.48 -17.00
N GLY A 36 -7.85 -0.59 -16.21
CA GLY A 36 -8.87 -1.63 -16.18
C GLY A 36 -9.44 -1.83 -14.79
N SER A 37 -10.70 -2.25 -14.73
CA SER A 37 -11.30 -2.80 -13.51
C SER A 37 -11.65 -4.27 -13.73
N VAL A 38 -11.41 -5.11 -12.72
CA VAL A 38 -11.85 -6.51 -12.69
C VAL A 38 -12.72 -6.69 -11.45
N ARG A 39 -13.99 -7.08 -11.65
CA ARG A 39 -14.96 -7.25 -10.57
C ARG A 39 -14.78 -8.55 -9.77
N ASN A 40 -14.48 -9.65 -10.46
CA ASN A 40 -14.26 -10.97 -9.86
C ASN A 40 -12.94 -11.57 -10.33
N ASN A 41 -12.24 -12.28 -9.44
CA ASN A 41 -11.08 -13.09 -9.79
C ASN A 41 -11.37 -14.57 -9.50
N PRO A 42 -11.29 -15.50 -10.49
CA PRO A 42 -10.92 -15.26 -11.89
C PRO A 42 -11.99 -14.48 -12.66
N PRO A 43 -11.61 -13.66 -13.67
CA PRO A 43 -12.56 -12.87 -14.45
C PRO A 43 -13.51 -13.77 -15.24
N ALA A 44 -14.83 -13.56 -15.10
CA ALA A 44 -15.83 -14.13 -16.02
C ALA A 44 -16.34 -13.03 -16.95
N PRO A 45 -16.46 -13.19 -18.29
CA PRO A 45 -17.02 -12.13 -19.12
C PRO A 45 -18.46 -11.77 -18.71
N PRO A 46 -18.82 -10.48 -18.49
CA PRO A 46 -18.07 -9.25 -18.75
C PRO A 46 -17.55 -8.53 -17.48
N ASP A 47 -16.82 -9.23 -16.61
CA ASP A 47 -16.30 -8.71 -15.33
C ASP A 47 -15.13 -7.73 -15.48
N THR A 48 -14.72 -7.42 -16.71
CA THR A 48 -13.59 -6.53 -16.99
C THR A 48 -13.99 -5.35 -17.87
N ALA A 49 -13.70 -4.14 -17.41
CA ALA A 49 -13.83 -2.90 -18.17
C ALA A 49 -12.46 -2.25 -18.35
N TYR A 50 -12.26 -1.54 -19.46
CA TYR A 50 -11.04 -0.78 -19.74
C TYR A 50 -11.41 0.63 -20.18
N ALA A 51 -10.65 1.62 -19.74
CA ALA A 51 -10.75 3.01 -20.16
C ALA A 51 -9.35 3.51 -20.53
N MET A 52 -9.24 4.11 -21.72
CA MET A 52 -7.99 4.77 -22.11
C MET A 52 -7.81 6.04 -21.29
N ILE A 53 -6.65 6.22 -20.67
CA ILE A 53 -6.36 7.36 -19.80
C ILE A 53 -6.30 8.66 -20.62
N THR A 54 -5.62 8.66 -21.77
CA THR A 54 -5.52 9.82 -22.66
C THR A 54 -5.02 9.44 -24.05
N GLU A 55 -5.63 10.03 -25.09
CA GLU A 55 -5.12 10.01 -26.47
C GLU A 55 -4.16 11.18 -26.75
N SER A 56 -4.19 12.21 -25.90
CA SER A 56 -3.32 13.38 -26.03
C SER A 56 -1.92 13.09 -25.52
N CYS A 57 -0.93 13.74 -26.13
CA CYS A 57 0.46 13.70 -25.68
C CYS A 57 0.57 14.27 -24.26
N ARG A 58 0.60 13.36 -23.28
CA ARG A 58 0.81 13.65 -21.86
C ARG A 58 2.08 12.93 -21.43
N VAL A 59 3.02 13.67 -20.88
CA VAL A 59 4.27 13.14 -20.33
C VAL A 59 4.25 13.34 -18.82
N LEU A 60 4.61 12.29 -18.08
CA LEU A 60 4.82 12.33 -16.64
C LEU A 60 6.33 12.34 -16.36
N LEU A 61 6.82 13.36 -15.65
CA LEU A 61 8.24 13.49 -15.30
C LEU A 61 8.62 12.50 -14.18
N PRO A 62 9.92 12.23 -13.98
CA PRO A 62 10.40 11.49 -12.81
C PRO A 62 9.86 12.08 -11.50
N GLY A 63 9.27 11.23 -10.66
CA GLY A 63 8.72 11.64 -9.36
C GLY A 63 7.37 12.38 -9.42
N GLU A 64 6.76 12.54 -10.60
CA GLU A 64 5.42 13.13 -10.71
C GLU A 64 4.30 12.11 -10.52
N TYR A 65 3.15 12.65 -10.11
CA TYR A 65 1.89 11.93 -9.90
C TYR A 65 0.89 12.29 -11.02
N ALA A 66 0.05 11.33 -11.38
CA ALA A 66 -1.09 11.55 -12.27
C ALA A 66 -2.34 10.93 -11.64
N LEU A 67 -3.32 11.77 -11.36
CA LEU A 67 -4.62 11.37 -10.83
C LEU A 67 -5.55 11.05 -12.00
N VAL A 68 -6.15 9.87 -12.01
CA VAL A 68 -7.14 9.48 -13.01
C VAL A 68 -8.48 9.27 -12.29
N CYS A 69 -9.51 9.96 -12.73
CA CYS A 69 -10.86 9.89 -12.14
C CYS A 69 -11.92 10.18 -13.20
N ASP A 70 -13.21 9.95 -12.90
CA ASP A 70 -14.29 10.33 -13.81
C ASP A 70 -14.54 11.85 -13.81
N ASN A 71 -14.44 12.49 -12.63
CA ASN A 71 -14.66 13.92 -12.48
C ASN A 71 -13.77 14.51 -11.39
N PHE A 72 -12.71 15.21 -11.80
CA PHE A 72 -11.78 15.87 -10.88
C PHE A 72 -12.46 16.81 -9.88
N ASN A 73 -13.49 17.57 -10.29
CA ASN A 73 -14.16 18.51 -9.37
C ASN A 73 -14.87 17.78 -8.22
N LEU A 74 -15.29 16.53 -8.42
CA LEU A 74 -15.86 15.72 -7.35
C LEU A 74 -14.77 15.19 -6.41
N VAL A 75 -13.55 14.95 -6.88
CA VAL A 75 -12.42 14.58 -6.02
C VAL A 75 -11.95 15.79 -5.20
N ASP A 76 -11.69 16.93 -5.87
CA ASP A 76 -11.22 18.18 -5.24
C ASP A 76 -12.21 18.76 -4.21
N LYS A 77 -13.50 18.39 -4.32
CA LYS A 77 -14.51 18.74 -3.32
C LYS A 77 -14.26 18.08 -1.95
N TYR A 78 -13.73 16.86 -1.92
CA TYR A 78 -13.57 16.07 -0.68
C TYR A 78 -12.12 15.97 -0.22
N TYR A 79 -11.14 16.09 -1.12
CA TYR A 79 -9.72 15.91 -0.83
C TYR A 79 -8.91 17.14 -1.20
N HIS A 80 -7.80 17.36 -0.50
CA HIS A 80 -6.84 18.39 -0.88
C HIS A 80 -6.05 17.94 -2.11
N CYS A 81 -6.19 18.62 -3.25
CA CYS A 81 -5.46 18.32 -4.49
C CYS A 81 -4.53 19.49 -4.87
N PRO A 82 -3.26 19.50 -4.44
CA PRO A 82 -2.34 20.58 -4.77
C PRO A 82 -2.12 20.69 -6.29
N ASP A 83 -2.06 21.93 -6.77
CA ASP A 83 -1.68 22.34 -8.13
C ASP A 83 -2.58 21.93 -9.31
N ASN A 84 -3.64 21.12 -9.14
CA ASN A 84 -4.52 20.65 -10.23
C ASN A 84 -3.75 20.03 -11.42
N LYS A 85 -2.48 19.66 -11.23
CA LYS A 85 -1.59 19.17 -12.27
C LYS A 85 -1.70 17.66 -12.30
N GLY A 86 -2.09 17.12 -13.45
CA GLY A 86 -2.07 15.69 -13.70
C GLY A 86 -3.38 14.97 -13.41
N HIS A 87 -4.50 15.69 -13.25
CA HIS A 87 -5.81 15.07 -13.38
C HIS A 87 -6.07 14.68 -14.84
N LEU A 88 -6.62 13.50 -15.04
CA LEU A 88 -7.03 12.95 -16.32
C LEU A 88 -8.44 12.41 -16.12
N ASP A 89 -9.39 12.93 -16.90
CA ASP A 89 -10.80 12.57 -16.86
C ASP A 89 -11.15 11.75 -18.12
N PRO A 90 -10.75 10.47 -18.21
CA PRO A 90 -10.99 9.65 -19.39
C PRO A 90 -12.48 9.37 -19.59
N GLU A 91 -12.92 9.37 -20.84
CA GLU A 91 -14.27 8.91 -21.17
C GLU A 91 -14.41 7.42 -20.80
N GLY A 92 -15.41 7.11 -19.98
CA GLY A 92 -15.70 5.74 -19.56
C GLY A 92 -14.77 5.22 -18.46
N PHE A 93 -14.29 6.08 -17.55
CA PHE A 93 -13.52 5.68 -16.37
C PHE A 93 -14.12 4.43 -15.69
N PRO A 94 -13.32 3.40 -15.36
CA PRO A 94 -13.88 2.15 -14.86
C PRO A 94 -14.44 2.34 -13.45
N ALA A 95 -15.69 1.91 -13.23
CA ALA A 95 -16.23 1.83 -11.88
C ALA A 95 -15.52 0.72 -11.08
N TYR A 96 -15.16 1.02 -9.84
CA TYR A 96 -14.60 0.09 -8.87
C TYR A 96 -15.69 -0.31 -7.85
N ASN A 97 -15.65 -1.55 -7.37
CA ASN A 97 -16.63 -2.02 -6.39
C ASN A 97 -16.18 -1.64 -4.98
N ASN A 98 -17.10 -1.24 -4.11
CA ASN A 98 -16.75 -0.77 -2.77
C ASN A 98 -16.18 -1.87 -1.84
N GLU A 99 -16.47 -3.15 -2.08
CA GLU A 99 -15.99 -4.24 -1.23
C GLU A 99 -14.65 -4.82 -1.68
N LYS A 100 -14.49 -5.13 -2.98
CA LYS A 100 -13.29 -5.75 -3.55
C LYS A 100 -13.27 -5.68 -5.08
N GLY A 101 -12.07 -5.68 -5.64
CA GLY A 101 -11.84 -5.72 -7.08
C GLY A 101 -10.37 -5.59 -7.41
N SER A 102 -10.05 -5.42 -8.70
CA SER A 102 -8.68 -5.13 -9.12
C SER A 102 -8.61 -3.92 -10.05
N VAL A 103 -7.57 -3.11 -9.86
CA VAL A 103 -7.12 -2.06 -10.77
C VAL A 103 -6.00 -2.62 -11.63
N LEU A 104 -6.12 -2.49 -12.94
CA LEU A 104 -5.07 -2.82 -13.90
C LEU A 104 -4.54 -1.53 -14.53
N LEU A 105 -3.22 -1.39 -14.60
CA LEU A 105 -2.56 -0.37 -15.41
C LEU A 105 -1.96 -1.05 -16.63
N LEU A 106 -2.33 -0.60 -17.83
CA LEU A 106 -1.87 -1.18 -19.09
C LEU A 106 -1.16 -0.14 -19.98
N ASP A 107 -0.16 -0.60 -20.71
CA ASP A 107 0.46 0.20 -21.78
C ASP A 107 -0.43 0.29 -23.04
N GLU A 108 0.02 1.05 -24.03
CA GLU A 108 -0.63 1.21 -25.34
C GLU A 108 -0.85 -0.09 -26.12
N ASN A 109 -0.10 -1.15 -25.80
CA ASN A 109 -0.20 -2.48 -26.42
C ASN A 109 -1.05 -3.45 -25.57
N ARG A 110 -1.65 -2.96 -24.47
CA ARG A 110 -2.40 -3.74 -23.47
C ARG A 110 -1.56 -4.76 -22.68
N ASN A 111 -0.26 -4.53 -22.55
CA ASN A 111 0.55 -5.25 -21.57
C ASN A 111 0.27 -4.67 -20.18
N ILE A 112 0.16 -5.53 -19.17
CA ILE A 112 -0.01 -5.09 -17.78
C ILE A 112 1.31 -4.52 -17.27
N LEU A 113 1.31 -3.25 -16.89
CA LEU A 113 2.43 -2.55 -16.25
C LEU A 113 2.41 -2.73 -14.74
N ASP A 114 1.23 -2.67 -14.12
CA ASP A 114 1.01 -2.89 -12.69
C ASP A 114 -0.42 -3.37 -12.44
N ALA A 115 -0.64 -4.09 -11.35
CA ALA A 115 -1.96 -4.62 -10.99
C ALA A 115 -2.14 -4.68 -9.47
N PHE A 116 -3.23 -4.09 -8.99
CA PHE A 116 -3.55 -4.03 -7.57
C PHE A 116 -4.93 -4.64 -7.32
N SER A 117 -4.99 -5.69 -6.50
CA SER A 117 -6.25 -6.27 -6.03
C SER A 117 -6.54 -5.76 -4.63
N TYR A 118 -7.60 -4.97 -4.49
CA TYR A 118 -8.01 -4.39 -3.22
C TYR A 118 -9.18 -5.16 -2.60
N HIS A 119 -9.32 -5.01 -1.29
CA HIS A 119 -10.49 -5.40 -0.52
C HIS A 119 -10.69 -4.35 0.59
N GLU A 120 -11.93 -4.04 0.95
CA GLU A 120 -12.25 -3.10 2.05
C GLU A 120 -11.54 -3.46 3.37
N ASN A 121 -11.31 -4.74 3.66
CA ASN A 121 -10.60 -5.22 4.86
C ASN A 121 -9.09 -4.93 4.84
N MET A 122 -8.56 -4.37 3.75
CA MET A 122 -7.20 -3.82 3.72
C MET A 122 -7.13 -2.44 4.40
N HIS A 123 -8.28 -1.80 4.64
CA HIS A 123 -8.32 -0.62 5.49
C HIS A 123 -7.96 -0.98 6.93
N TYR A 124 -7.50 0.03 7.66
CA TYR A 124 -7.13 -0.15 9.04
C TYR A 124 -8.32 -0.66 9.89
N PRO A 125 -8.21 -1.82 10.58
CA PRO A 125 -9.36 -2.49 11.20
C PRO A 125 -10.11 -1.70 12.29
N LEU A 126 -9.53 -0.64 12.86
CA LEU A 126 -10.21 0.19 13.86
C LEU A 126 -10.84 1.47 13.31
N LEU A 127 -10.88 1.65 11.99
CA LEU A 127 -11.67 2.71 11.38
C LEU A 127 -13.16 2.42 11.59
N ASN A 128 -13.92 3.44 12.02
CA ASN A 128 -15.37 3.32 12.22
C ASN A 128 -16.14 3.23 10.89
N ALA A 129 -15.56 3.80 9.83
CA ALA A 129 -16.07 3.77 8.46
C ALA A 129 -14.89 3.86 7.51
N VAL A 130 -15.01 3.22 6.35
CA VAL A 130 -14.01 3.20 5.27
C VAL A 130 -14.46 3.97 4.03
N GLU A 131 -15.66 4.55 4.08
CA GLU A 131 -16.17 5.44 3.04
C GLU A 131 -15.37 6.74 3.02
N GLY A 132 -14.94 7.15 1.83
CA GLY A 132 -14.10 8.33 1.61
C GLY A 132 -12.65 8.16 2.05
N ILE A 133 -12.17 6.93 2.25
CA ILE A 133 -10.79 6.65 2.63
C ILE A 133 -10.11 5.90 1.51
N SER A 134 -8.98 6.41 1.01
CA SER A 134 -8.18 5.72 0.00
C SER A 134 -7.23 4.70 0.62
N LEU A 135 -6.80 3.73 -0.20
CA LEU A 135 -5.63 2.90 0.09
C LEU A 135 -4.41 3.49 -0.61
N GLU A 136 -3.38 3.76 0.18
CA GLU A 136 -2.10 4.32 -0.23
C GLU A 136 -1.02 3.24 -0.21
N ARG A 137 -0.22 3.18 -1.28
CA ARG A 137 0.97 2.34 -1.34
C ARG A 137 2.05 2.90 -0.42
N LEU A 138 2.61 2.07 0.46
CA LEU A 138 3.66 2.46 1.40
C LEU A 138 4.97 2.79 0.68
N HIS A 139 5.36 1.96 -0.29
CA HIS A 139 6.55 2.20 -1.11
C HIS A 139 6.32 1.79 -2.58
N PRO A 140 6.62 2.67 -3.57
CA PRO A 140 6.35 2.41 -4.98
C PRO A 140 7.23 1.31 -5.61
N ASP A 141 8.43 1.07 -5.08
CA ASP A 141 9.29 -0.05 -5.53
C ASP A 141 8.91 -1.43 -4.98
N ARG A 142 8.06 -1.51 -3.95
CA ARG A 142 7.51 -2.78 -3.45
C ARG A 142 6.30 -3.18 -4.31
N PRO A 143 6.10 -4.46 -4.68
CA PRO A 143 5.04 -4.86 -5.61
C PRO A 143 3.62 -4.46 -5.17
N ALA A 144 2.71 -4.21 -6.13
CA ALA A 144 1.32 -3.86 -5.83
C ALA A 144 0.51 -5.04 -5.27
N TYR A 145 0.85 -6.28 -5.62
CA TYR A 145 0.20 -7.48 -5.08
C TYR A 145 0.61 -7.81 -3.64
N ASP A 146 1.62 -7.13 -3.08
CA ASP A 146 1.99 -7.26 -1.68
C ASP A 146 1.01 -6.44 -0.83
N HIS A 147 0.03 -7.11 -0.23
CA HIS A 147 -0.98 -6.45 0.61
C HIS A 147 -0.39 -5.72 1.82
N THR A 148 0.82 -6.08 2.27
CA THR A 148 1.52 -5.39 3.38
C THR A 148 2.17 -4.07 2.95
N ASN A 149 2.08 -3.75 1.65
CA ASN A 149 2.54 -2.51 1.05
C ASN A 149 1.42 -1.49 0.82
N TRP A 150 0.25 -1.71 1.42
CA TRP A 150 -0.89 -0.80 1.32
C TRP A 150 -1.44 -0.51 2.70
N HIS A 151 -1.91 0.72 2.90
CA HIS A 151 -2.53 1.13 4.14
C HIS A 151 -3.56 2.24 3.88
N SER A 152 -4.49 2.45 4.81
CA SER A 152 -5.42 3.59 4.74
C SER A 152 -4.67 4.92 4.80
N ALA A 153 -5.09 5.88 3.98
CA ALA A 153 -4.64 7.25 4.09
C ALA A 153 -4.94 7.85 5.47
N SER A 154 -4.07 8.75 5.92
CA SER A 154 -4.15 9.35 7.25
C SER A 154 -5.37 10.27 7.40
N GLN A 155 -5.86 10.42 8.62
CA GLN A 155 -6.93 11.39 8.89
C GLN A 155 -6.43 12.84 8.72
N LEU A 156 -5.16 13.12 9.03
CA LEU A 156 -4.58 14.46 8.90
C LEU A 156 -4.44 14.93 7.45
N SER A 157 -4.25 14.01 6.50
CA SER A 157 -4.30 14.32 5.06
C SER A 157 -5.72 14.44 4.51
N GLY A 158 -6.75 14.21 5.34
CA GLY A 158 -8.15 14.20 4.91
C GLY A 158 -8.56 12.88 4.24
N PHE A 159 -7.92 11.77 4.63
CA PHE A 159 -8.22 10.41 4.14
C PHE A 159 -7.92 10.16 2.65
N GLY A 160 -7.12 11.01 2.02
CA GLY A 160 -6.52 10.76 0.71
C GLY A 160 -5.43 11.78 0.41
N THR A 161 -4.51 11.45 -0.49
CA THR A 161 -3.42 12.32 -0.94
C THR A 161 -3.33 12.51 -2.46
N PRO A 162 -4.46 12.67 -3.17
CA PRO A 162 -4.45 12.72 -4.63
C PRO A 162 -3.63 13.90 -5.17
N GLY A 163 -2.67 13.57 -6.03
CA GLY A 163 -1.77 14.50 -6.71
C GLY A 163 -0.45 14.75 -5.96
N TYR A 164 -0.17 14.08 -4.85
CA TYR A 164 1.07 14.27 -4.09
C TYR A 164 1.48 13.03 -3.29
N LYS A 165 2.54 13.16 -2.50
CA LYS A 165 3.14 12.04 -1.77
C LYS A 165 2.17 11.46 -0.73
N ASN A 166 1.93 10.14 -0.84
CA ASN A 166 1.18 9.34 0.13
C ASN A 166 1.50 9.69 1.57
N SER A 167 0.46 9.88 2.38
CA SER A 167 0.58 10.14 3.82
C SER A 167 1.21 8.97 4.57
N GLN A 168 1.06 7.75 4.04
CA GLN A 168 1.67 6.52 4.58
C GLN A 168 2.99 6.16 3.88
N PHE A 169 3.58 7.06 3.07
CA PHE A 169 4.84 6.75 2.40
C PHE A 169 5.96 6.48 3.41
N MET A 170 6.73 5.42 3.17
CA MET A 170 7.87 5.03 3.99
C MET A 170 9.12 4.89 3.13
N GLU A 171 10.27 5.36 3.59
CA GLU A 171 11.57 5.11 2.93
C GLU A 171 12.10 3.70 3.26
N PRO A 172 12.81 3.02 2.34
CA PRO A 172 13.50 1.78 2.65
C PRO A 172 14.60 2.04 3.69
N GLY A 173 14.62 1.26 4.77
CA GLY A 173 15.67 1.38 5.78
C GLY A 173 17.03 0.90 5.25
N GLY A 174 17.92 1.82 4.86
CA GLY A 174 19.23 1.49 4.29
C GLY A 174 20.20 0.78 5.26
N GLY A 175 20.75 -0.36 4.83
CA GLY A 175 22.02 -0.92 5.32
C GLY A 175 22.13 -2.45 5.32
N GLU A 176 23.22 -2.97 5.89
CA GLU A 176 23.70 -4.35 5.76
C GLU A 176 23.08 -5.45 6.65
N GLU A 177 22.44 -5.16 7.80
CA GLU A 177 21.79 -6.21 8.61
C GLU A 177 20.68 -6.99 7.88
N ASN A 178 20.69 -8.32 8.01
CA ASN A 178 19.70 -9.24 7.41
C ASN A 178 18.26 -8.99 7.83
N ILE A 179 18.03 -8.50 9.05
CA ILE A 179 16.71 -8.15 9.59
C ILE A 179 16.83 -6.77 10.23
N ARG A 180 15.92 -5.85 9.92
CA ARG A 180 15.90 -4.47 10.40
C ARG A 180 14.49 -4.07 10.79
N VAL A 181 14.38 -3.19 11.79
CA VAL A 181 13.10 -2.60 12.18
C VAL A 181 13.17 -1.08 12.10
N SER A 182 12.15 -0.46 11.50
CA SER A 182 12.08 0.99 11.34
C SER A 182 10.63 1.49 11.26
N PRO A 183 10.27 2.59 11.93
CA PRO A 183 11.08 3.29 12.93
C PRO A 183 11.21 2.44 14.21
N ARG A 184 12.24 2.68 15.05
CA ARG A 184 12.34 1.97 16.34
C ARG A 184 11.29 2.40 17.35
N VAL A 185 10.71 3.58 17.16
CA VAL A 185 9.62 4.13 17.95
C VAL A 185 8.53 4.52 16.96
N PHE A 186 7.33 3.99 17.16
CA PHE A 186 6.19 4.25 16.28
C PHE A 186 4.94 4.54 17.13
N SER A 187 4.01 5.29 16.58
CA SER A 187 2.81 5.83 17.24
C SER A 187 1.59 5.55 16.36
N PRO A 188 0.86 4.44 16.57
CA PRO A 188 -0.29 4.03 15.73
C PRO A 188 -1.54 4.92 15.85
N GLY A 189 -1.38 6.21 15.56
CA GLY A 189 -2.38 7.26 15.75
C GLY A 189 -3.21 7.56 14.51
N TYR A 190 -2.76 7.09 13.34
CA TYR A 190 -3.30 7.41 12.00
C TYR A 190 -3.16 8.89 11.66
N ASP A 191 -2.12 9.52 12.19
CA ASP A 191 -1.79 10.92 11.93
C ASP A 191 -0.82 11.09 10.75
N GLY A 192 -0.41 10.00 10.11
CA GLY A 192 0.56 9.99 9.01
C GLY A 192 2.01 10.08 9.48
N HIS A 193 2.27 10.06 10.80
CA HIS A 193 3.60 10.17 11.35
C HIS A 193 4.00 8.94 12.17
N ASN A 194 4.88 8.12 11.60
CA ASN A 194 5.38 6.90 12.25
C ASN A 194 4.25 5.97 12.75
N ASP A 195 3.17 5.83 12.00
CA ASP A 195 2.02 4.99 12.37
C ASP A 195 2.33 3.48 12.31
N LEU A 196 3.33 3.11 11.51
CA LEU A 196 3.62 1.73 11.13
C LEU A 196 5.05 1.34 11.49
N LEU A 197 5.21 0.15 12.08
CA LEU A 197 6.51 -0.50 12.24
C LEU A 197 6.80 -1.38 11.03
N ASN A 198 7.94 -1.17 10.36
CA ASN A 198 8.39 -2.00 9.26
C ASN A 198 9.48 -2.96 9.73
N ILE A 199 9.40 -4.21 9.31
CA ILE A 199 10.38 -5.26 9.52
C ILE A 199 10.93 -5.63 8.14
N HIS A 200 12.07 -5.02 7.79
CA HIS A 200 12.75 -5.27 6.53
C HIS A 200 13.68 -6.47 6.66
N TYR A 201 13.76 -7.29 5.62
CA TYR A 201 14.71 -8.39 5.54
C TYR A 201 15.44 -8.41 4.19
N GLN A 202 16.68 -8.89 4.24
CA GLN A 202 17.54 -9.12 3.09
C GLN A 202 18.44 -10.33 3.38
N PHE A 203 18.49 -11.29 2.46
CA PHE A 203 19.29 -12.51 2.57
C PHE A 203 20.08 -12.73 1.29
N GLU A 204 21.25 -13.35 1.43
CA GLU A 204 22.11 -13.72 0.30
C GLU A 204 21.54 -14.89 -0.52
N THR A 205 20.78 -15.77 0.13
CA THR A 205 20.21 -16.98 -0.47
C THR A 205 18.70 -17.05 -0.28
N PRO A 206 17.94 -17.50 -1.30
CA PRO A 206 16.51 -17.75 -1.17
C PRO A 206 16.23 -19.01 -0.34
N GLY A 207 14.94 -19.27 -0.05
CA GLY A 207 14.50 -20.55 0.51
C GLY A 207 14.34 -20.59 2.03
N TYR A 208 14.24 -19.43 2.67
CA TYR A 208 13.91 -19.34 4.10
C TYR A 208 12.39 -19.41 4.31
N LEU A 209 11.94 -20.29 5.19
CA LEU A 209 10.60 -20.22 5.78
C LEU A 209 10.65 -19.34 7.03
N ALA A 210 9.74 -18.38 7.17
CA ALA A 210 9.74 -17.42 8.26
C ALA A 210 8.51 -17.52 9.17
N ASN A 211 8.76 -17.29 10.45
CA ASN A 211 7.76 -16.90 11.43
C ASN A 211 8.18 -15.57 12.05
N MET A 212 7.24 -14.63 12.14
CA MET A 212 7.45 -13.34 12.80
C MET A 212 6.40 -13.15 13.88
N MET A 213 6.85 -13.06 15.11
CA MET A 213 6.02 -12.96 16.31
C MET A 213 6.40 -11.72 17.10
N ILE A 214 5.40 -11.04 17.63
CA ILE A 214 5.59 -9.81 18.40
C ILE A 214 5.15 -10.07 19.84
N PHE A 215 6.03 -9.75 20.78
CA PHE A 215 5.81 -9.94 22.21
C PHE A 215 5.87 -8.61 22.95
N ASN A 216 5.05 -8.44 23.98
CA ASN A 216 5.19 -7.29 24.89
C ASN A 216 6.35 -7.49 25.89
N ALA A 217 6.64 -6.46 26.69
CA ALA A 217 7.70 -6.51 27.71
C ALA A 217 7.49 -7.61 28.78
N GLY A 218 6.26 -8.11 28.96
CA GLY A 218 5.95 -9.24 29.84
C GLY A 218 6.17 -10.62 29.20
N GLY A 219 6.60 -10.68 27.93
CA GLY A 219 6.78 -11.92 27.19
C GLY A 219 5.49 -12.55 26.67
N GLN A 220 4.36 -11.84 26.75
CA GLN A 220 3.10 -12.31 26.17
C GLN A 220 3.12 -12.08 24.66
N LEU A 221 2.66 -13.07 23.90
CA LEU A 221 2.47 -12.96 22.46
C LEU A 221 1.32 -11.99 22.17
N VAL A 222 1.57 -11.05 21.27
CA VAL A 222 0.68 -9.93 20.93
C VAL A 222 0.14 -10.12 19.52
N ARG A 223 1.02 -10.49 18.58
CA ARG A 223 0.68 -10.64 17.17
C ARG A 223 1.53 -11.74 16.53
N HIS A 224 0.89 -12.59 15.74
CA HIS A 224 1.55 -13.39 14.70
C HIS A 224 1.51 -12.60 13.39
N LEU A 225 2.65 -12.00 13.03
CA LEU A 225 2.73 -11.20 11.82
C LEU A 225 2.94 -12.05 10.57
N VAL A 226 3.78 -13.08 10.69
CA VAL A 226 4.07 -14.05 9.63
C VAL A 226 4.02 -15.44 10.22
N ASN A 227 3.31 -16.35 9.55
CA ASN A 227 3.14 -17.73 10.00
C ASN A 227 3.53 -18.71 8.89
N ASN A 228 4.74 -19.26 9.01
CA ASN A 228 5.33 -20.27 8.12
C ASN A 228 5.31 -19.88 6.62
N GLU A 229 5.78 -18.68 6.31
CA GLU A 229 5.78 -18.14 4.94
C GLU A 229 7.14 -18.32 4.24
N LEU A 230 7.14 -18.70 2.97
CA LEU A 230 8.36 -18.78 2.16
C LEU A 230 8.79 -17.38 1.71
N LEU A 231 9.94 -16.92 2.19
CA LEU A 231 10.45 -15.61 1.88
C LEU A 231 11.21 -15.57 0.55
N GLY A 232 11.11 -14.43 -0.14
CA GLY A 232 12.10 -14.01 -1.13
C GLY A 232 13.47 -13.72 -0.50
N THR A 233 14.44 -13.31 -1.31
CA THR A 233 15.74 -12.84 -0.81
C THR A 233 15.66 -11.46 -0.16
N SER A 234 14.57 -10.72 -0.36
CA SER A 234 14.32 -9.45 0.32
C SER A 234 12.82 -9.18 0.42
N GLY A 235 12.44 -8.29 1.33
CA GLY A 235 11.05 -7.87 1.50
C GLY A 235 10.85 -7.09 2.79
N THR A 236 9.61 -6.69 3.04
CA THR A 236 9.23 -5.92 4.23
C THR A 236 7.86 -6.40 4.71
N TYR A 237 7.74 -6.65 6.01
CA TYR A 237 6.44 -6.80 6.67
C TYR A 237 6.14 -5.58 7.54
N THR A 238 4.86 -5.25 7.69
CA THR A 238 4.43 -4.05 8.39
C THR A 238 3.53 -4.41 9.57
N TRP A 239 3.72 -3.77 10.71
CA TRP A 239 2.87 -3.89 11.88
C TRP A 239 2.29 -2.52 12.28
N ASP A 240 0.97 -2.49 12.44
CA ASP A 240 0.14 -1.33 12.76
C ASP A 240 -0.13 -1.17 14.27
N GLY A 241 0.56 -1.92 15.11
CA GLY A 241 0.34 -1.91 16.56
C GLY A 241 -0.87 -2.72 17.03
N LEU A 242 -1.59 -3.41 16.14
CA LEU A 242 -2.71 -4.26 16.53
C LEU A 242 -2.28 -5.63 17.05
N ARG A 243 -3.11 -6.19 17.91
CA ARG A 243 -3.05 -7.60 18.35
C ARG A 243 -3.71 -8.52 17.32
N ASP A 244 -3.57 -9.83 17.48
CA ASP A 244 -4.26 -10.81 16.61
C ASP A 244 -5.79 -10.69 16.65
N ASP A 245 -6.36 -10.18 17.75
CA ASP A 245 -7.79 -9.91 17.93
C ASP A 245 -8.21 -8.50 17.45
N ASN A 246 -7.34 -7.81 16.72
CA ASN A 246 -7.47 -6.42 16.27
C ASN A 246 -7.60 -5.38 17.41
N THR A 247 -7.34 -5.72 18.67
CA THR A 247 -7.29 -4.71 19.74
C THR A 247 -5.96 -3.96 19.75
N LYS A 248 -5.96 -2.71 20.23
CA LYS A 248 -4.74 -1.89 20.29
C LYS A 248 -3.74 -2.45 21.29
N SER A 249 -2.47 -2.45 20.91
CA SER A 249 -1.36 -2.67 21.82
C SER A 249 -1.14 -1.45 22.72
N SER A 250 -0.78 -1.68 23.99
CA SER A 250 -0.44 -0.62 24.93
C SER A 250 0.88 0.05 24.57
N ALA A 251 1.08 1.30 24.99
CA ALA A 251 2.40 1.93 24.89
C ALA A 251 3.44 1.13 25.70
N GLY A 252 4.65 1.01 25.16
CA GLY A 252 5.73 0.24 25.80
C GLY A 252 6.69 -0.42 24.83
N MET A 253 7.61 -1.21 25.38
CA MET A 253 8.59 -1.96 24.59
C MET A 253 8.01 -3.29 24.10
N TYR A 254 8.35 -3.61 22.86
CA TYR A 254 7.98 -4.84 22.17
C TYR A 254 9.22 -5.53 21.61
N VAL A 255 9.19 -6.86 21.63
CA VAL A 255 10.20 -7.72 21.03
C VAL A 255 9.63 -8.36 19.79
N ILE A 256 10.29 -8.15 18.66
CA ILE A 256 10.01 -8.81 17.38
C ILE A 256 10.95 -10.01 17.30
N LEU A 257 10.39 -11.21 17.36
CA LEU A 257 11.10 -12.47 17.16
C LEU A 257 10.88 -12.91 15.71
N VAL A 258 11.97 -12.99 14.95
CA VAL A 258 11.98 -13.56 13.60
C VAL A 258 12.69 -14.90 13.66
N GLU A 259 11.97 -15.97 13.36
CA GLU A 259 12.54 -17.32 13.21
C GLU A 259 12.58 -17.68 11.72
N LEU A 260 13.76 -18.01 11.22
CA LEU A 260 13.98 -18.43 9.84
C LEU A 260 14.45 -19.89 9.83
N THR A 261 13.80 -20.72 9.03
CA THR A 261 14.20 -22.10 8.79
C THR A 261 14.73 -22.18 7.36
N ASP A 262 16.00 -22.58 7.19
CA ASP A 262 16.54 -22.83 5.85
C ASP A 262 16.08 -24.17 5.26
N VAL A 263 16.40 -24.40 3.98
CA VAL A 263 16.06 -25.64 3.26
C VAL A 263 16.64 -26.92 3.91
N GLY A 264 17.67 -26.79 4.73
CA GLY A 264 18.28 -27.89 5.49
C GLY A 264 17.62 -28.13 6.85
N GLY A 265 16.60 -27.35 7.22
CA GLY A 265 15.89 -27.42 8.49
C GLY A 265 16.62 -26.72 9.64
N ARG A 266 17.71 -25.98 9.37
CA ARG A 266 18.40 -25.22 10.42
C ARG A 266 17.62 -23.94 10.71
N ILE A 267 17.40 -23.68 12.00
CA ILE A 267 16.66 -22.52 12.49
C ILE A 267 17.63 -21.43 12.94
N VAL A 268 17.48 -20.23 12.39
CA VAL A 268 18.17 -19.00 12.81
C VAL A 268 17.14 -18.05 13.42
N ARG A 269 17.50 -17.39 14.53
CA ARG A 269 16.59 -16.49 15.25
C ARG A 269 17.18 -15.08 15.34
N TYR A 270 16.36 -14.09 15.03
CA TYR A 270 16.66 -12.67 15.25
C TYR A 270 15.69 -12.10 16.28
N LYS A 271 16.22 -11.27 17.17
CA LYS A 271 15.40 -10.48 18.11
C LYS A 271 15.65 -9.01 17.84
N LYS A 272 14.58 -8.28 17.54
CA LYS A 272 14.60 -6.83 17.39
C LYS A 272 13.65 -6.21 18.40
N THR A 273 13.84 -4.93 18.67
CA THR A 273 13.01 -4.19 19.62
C THR A 273 12.41 -2.99 18.94
N ALA A 274 11.17 -2.70 19.31
CA ALA A 274 10.46 -1.49 18.94
C ALA A 274 9.70 -0.95 20.15
N ILE A 275 9.31 0.31 20.10
CA ILE A 275 8.53 0.99 21.13
C ILE A 275 7.27 1.53 20.50
N ILE A 276 6.12 1.22 21.12
CA ILE A 276 4.88 1.97 20.87
C ILE A 276 4.90 3.17 21.81
N ALA A 277 4.93 4.38 21.23
CA ALA A 277 4.86 5.61 21.99
C ALA A 277 3.45 5.81 22.60
N PRO A 278 3.34 6.48 23.76
CA PRO A 278 2.04 6.97 24.25
C PRO A 278 1.40 7.91 23.23
N GLN A 279 0.09 7.77 23.04
CA GLN A 279 -0.74 8.72 22.28
C GLN A 279 -1.19 9.86 23.18
#